data_AF-A0A436S868-F1
#
_entry.id   AF-A0A436S868-F1
#
_cell.length_a   1.000
_cell.length_b   1.000
_cell.length_c   1.000
_cell.angle_alpha   90.00
_cell.angle_beta   90.00
_cell.angle_gamma   90.00
#
_symmetry.space_group_name_H-M   'P 1'
#
loop_
_entity.id
_entity.type
_entity.pdbx_description
1 polymer ?
#
loop_
_entity_poly.entity_id
_entity_poly.type
_entity_poly.pdbx_seq_one_letter_code
_entity_poly.pdbx_strand_id
1 'polypeptide(L)'
;MQASVVEAPKPARKRRKPLLLGAALIAIAAAGWFGAEWWQANRFMVTTDDGYVGGNVTPLAPRVAGHIDQVLVEDNQHVSAGQPVIRIDDRPFKAALERAQASVQQKQSALDNLRAQISLQNSLIEQASA
;
A
#
# COMPACT_ATOMS: atom_id res chain seq x y z
N MET A 1 -53.56 55.74 -78.61
CA MET A 1 -54.13 54.50 -78.05
C MET A 1 -53.07 53.42 -78.25
N GLN A 2 -52.51 52.69 -77.29
CA GLN A 2 -52.64 52.63 -75.83
C GLN A 2 -51.28 52.16 -75.31
N ALA A 3 -50.93 52.59 -74.10
CA ALA A 3 -49.82 52.02 -73.33
C ALA A 3 -50.25 50.67 -72.75
N SER A 4 -49.33 49.71 -72.67
CA SER A 4 -49.47 48.54 -71.80
C SER A 4 -48.16 48.36 -71.05
N VAL A 5 -48.20 48.79 -69.79
CA VAL A 5 -47.18 48.63 -68.77
C VAL A 5 -47.23 47.18 -68.30
N VAL A 6 -46.10 46.47 -68.36
CA VAL A 6 -45.93 45.18 -67.68
C VAL A 6 -45.34 45.46 -66.30
N GLU A 7 -46.13 45.11 -65.28
CA GLU A 7 -45.87 45.31 -63.86
C GLU A 7 -44.76 44.38 -63.35
N ALA A 8 -43.79 44.93 -62.61
CA ALA A 8 -42.67 44.19 -62.02
C ALA A 8 -43.08 43.45 -60.73
N PRO A 9 -42.53 42.25 -60.43
CA PRO A 9 -42.99 41.43 -59.32
C PRO A 9 -42.53 41.99 -57.96
N LYS A 10 -43.48 42.08 -57.01
CA LYS A 10 -43.23 42.51 -55.62
C LYS A 10 -42.30 41.52 -54.88
N PRO A 11 -41.29 42.00 -54.12
CA PRO A 11 -40.36 41.12 -53.43
C PRO A 11 -41.02 40.42 -52.24
N ALA A 12 -40.92 39.09 -52.20
CA ALA A 12 -41.43 38.27 -51.09
C ALA A 12 -40.72 38.62 -49.77
N ARG A 13 -41.48 39.08 -48.77
CA ARG A 13 -40.98 39.39 -47.43
C ARG A 13 -40.42 38.12 -46.78
N LYS A 14 -39.09 38.02 -46.66
CA LYS A 14 -38.40 36.88 -46.03
C LYS A 14 -38.96 36.61 -44.62
N ARG A 15 -39.48 35.39 -44.40
CA ARG A 15 -40.02 34.88 -43.13
C ARG A 15 -38.91 34.61 -42.11
N ARG A 16 -38.19 35.66 -41.69
CA ARG A 16 -37.05 35.55 -40.73
C ARG A 16 -37.51 35.42 -39.27
N LYS A 17 -38.74 35.87 -38.96
CA LYS A 17 -39.32 35.85 -37.61
C LYS A 17 -39.47 34.44 -36.98
N PRO A 18 -40.01 33.41 -37.66
CA PRO A 18 -40.09 32.07 -37.07
C PRO A 18 -38.71 31.42 -36.88
N LEU A 19 -37.75 31.72 -37.76
CA LEU A 19 -36.36 31.27 -37.61
C LEU A 19 -35.71 31.87 -36.36
N LEU A 20 -35.94 33.17 -36.11
CA LEU A 20 -35.47 33.86 -34.92
C LEU A 20 -36.12 33.31 -33.65
N LEU A 21 -37.42 32.99 -33.68
CA LEU A 21 -38.11 32.37 -32.54
C LEU A 21 -37.58 30.97 -32.24
N GLY A 22 -37.35 30.14 -33.27
CA GLY A 22 -36.77 28.81 -33.11
C GLY A 22 -35.36 28.87 -32.53
N ALA A 23 -34.53 29.79 -33.02
CA ALA A 23 -33.20 30.03 -32.47
C ALA A 23 -33.23 30.47 -31.00
N ALA A 24 -34.18 31.33 -30.63
CA ALA A 24 -34.35 31.77 -29.24
C ALA A 24 -34.75 30.63 -28.31
N LEU A 25 -35.67 29.74 -28.73
CA LEU A 25 -36.05 28.56 -27.95
C LEU A 25 -34.88 27.60 -27.72
N ILE A 26 -34.08 27.35 -28.77
CA ILE A 26 -32.88 26.50 -28.66
C ILE A 26 -31.87 27.13 -27.70
N ALA A 27 -31.66 28.44 -27.77
CA ALA A 27 -30.75 29.15 -26.87
C ALA A 27 -31.19 29.04 -25.39
N ILE A 28 -32.49 29.19 -25.13
CA ILE A 28 -33.04 29.05 -23.76
C ILE A 28 -32.89 27.61 -23.26
N ALA A 29 -33.19 26.61 -24.10
CA ALA A 29 -33.04 25.20 -23.73
C ALA A 29 -31.59 24.83 -23.43
N ALA A 30 -30.64 25.30 -24.26
CA ALA A 30 -29.21 25.10 -24.05
C ALA A 30 -28.73 25.77 -22.75
N ALA A 31 -29.16 27.01 -22.48
CA ALA A 31 -28.82 27.72 -21.25
C ALA A 31 -29.40 27.04 -20.01
N GLY A 32 -30.64 26.53 -20.09
CA GLY A 32 -31.27 25.77 -19.02
C GLY A 32 -30.55 24.46 -18.72
N TRP A 33 -30.15 23.71 -19.76
CA TRP A 33 -29.37 22.48 -19.61
C TRP A 33 -28.00 22.75 -18.98
N PHE A 34 -27.26 23.73 -19.51
CA PHE A 34 -25.93 24.09 -19.01
C PHE A 34 -25.99 24.62 -17.57
N GLY A 35 -27.01 25.42 -17.24
CA GLY A 35 -27.25 25.90 -15.89
C GLY A 35 -27.60 24.78 -14.92
N ALA A 36 -28.39 23.79 -15.35
CA ALA A 36 -28.73 22.63 -14.53
C ALA A 36 -27.49 21.76 -14.24
N GLU A 37 -26.67 21.47 -15.26
CA GLU A 37 -25.41 20.75 -15.07
C GLU A 37 -24.46 21.50 -14.14
N TRP A 38 -24.30 22.81 -14.35
CA TRP A 38 -23.43 23.60 -13.51
C TRP A 38 -23.88 23.61 -12.04
N TRP A 39 -25.19 23.72 -11.81
CA TRP A 39 -25.78 23.73 -10.46
C TRP A 39 -25.64 22.38 -9.75
N GLN A 40 -25.77 21.27 -10.48
CA GLN A 40 -25.79 19.93 -9.90
C GLN A 40 -24.39 19.30 -9.77
N ALA A 41 -23.51 19.47 -10.75
CA ALA A 41 -22.26 18.72 -10.84
C ALA A 41 -21.01 19.60 -10.67
N ASN A 42 -20.94 20.73 -11.36
CA ASN A 42 -19.64 21.41 -11.54
C ASN A 42 -19.32 22.45 -10.47
N ARG A 43 -20.32 22.99 -9.75
CA ARG A 43 -20.08 24.09 -8.80
C ARG A 43 -19.21 23.73 -7.58
N PHE A 44 -19.00 22.45 -7.31
CA PHE A 44 -18.21 21.97 -6.18
C PHE A 44 -17.03 21.08 -6.56
N MET A 45 -16.76 20.89 -7.86
CA MET A 45 -15.60 20.14 -8.30
C MET A 45 -14.35 21.01 -8.15
N VAL A 46 -13.57 20.74 -7.12
CA VAL A 46 -12.24 21.31 -6.94
C VAL A 46 -11.25 20.34 -7.55
N THR A 47 -10.64 20.74 -8.67
CA THR A 47 -9.53 20.01 -9.30
C THR A 47 -8.24 20.70 -8.89
N THR A 48 -7.29 19.95 -8.37
CA THR A 48 -5.96 20.45 -8.04
C THR A 48 -4.95 19.40 -8.44
N ASP A 49 -3.86 19.83 -9.06
CA ASP A 49 -2.72 18.97 -9.36
C ASP A 49 -1.81 18.81 -8.13
N ASP A 50 -1.98 19.67 -7.11
CA ASP A 50 -1.19 19.70 -5.88
C ASP A 50 -1.83 18.88 -4.74
N GLY A 51 -2.07 17.59 -5.00
CA GLY A 51 -2.59 16.64 -4.02
C GLY A 51 -1.47 15.80 -3.40
N TYR A 52 -1.35 15.81 -2.07
CA TYR A 52 -0.42 14.95 -1.33
C TYR A 52 -1.17 14.03 -0.37
N VAL A 53 -0.79 12.75 -0.35
CA VAL A 53 -1.28 11.78 0.64
C VAL A 53 -0.26 11.69 1.76
N GLY A 54 -0.68 12.06 2.97
CA GLY A 54 0.13 11.86 4.18
C GLY A 54 0.17 10.38 4.56
N GLY A 55 1.33 9.92 5.03
CA GLY A 55 1.52 8.56 5.53
C GLY A 55 2.56 8.51 6.63
N ASN A 56 2.45 7.52 7.52
CA ASN A 56 3.44 7.25 8.54
C ASN A 56 4.51 6.34 7.95
N VAL A 57 5.75 6.82 7.86
CA VAL A 57 6.89 6.04 7.38
C VAL A 57 7.80 5.75 8.56
N THR A 58 7.89 4.47 8.92
CA THR A 58 8.80 4.00 9.97
C THR A 58 9.88 3.14 9.34
N PRO A 59 11.17 3.51 9.43
CA PRO A 59 12.24 2.67 8.92
C PRO A 59 12.33 1.39 9.75
N LEU A 60 12.43 0.25 9.07
CA LEU A 60 12.62 -1.05 9.69
C LEU A 60 14.10 -1.43 9.63
N ALA A 61 14.67 -1.81 10.77
CA ALA A 61 16.05 -2.28 10.86
C ALA A 61 16.11 -3.60 11.63
N PRO A 62 16.97 -4.55 11.19
CA PRO A 62 17.18 -5.78 11.93
C PRO A 62 17.94 -5.51 13.23
N ARG A 63 17.64 -6.29 14.27
CA ARG A 63 18.34 -6.21 15.57
C ARG A 63 19.72 -6.88 15.55
N VAL A 64 19.98 -7.71 14.55
CA VAL A 64 21.23 -8.46 14.39
C VAL A 64 21.83 -8.15 13.03
N ALA A 65 23.15 -8.06 12.96
CA ALA A 65 23.86 -7.99 11.69
C ALA A 65 23.92 -9.36 11.04
N GLY A 66 23.77 -9.42 9.72
CA GLY A 66 23.84 -10.67 8.97
C GLY A 66 23.57 -10.46 7.48
N HIS A 67 23.78 -11.51 6.69
CA HIS A 67 23.48 -11.49 5.27
C HIS A 67 21.98 -11.75 5.05
N ILE A 68 21.38 -11.06 4.08
CA ILE A 68 20.01 -11.32 3.67
C ILE A 68 20.00 -12.64 2.89
N ASP A 69 19.22 -13.61 3.37
CA ASP A 69 18.94 -14.85 2.67
C ASP A 69 17.85 -14.64 1.62
N GLN A 70 16.72 -14.03 2.03
CA GLN A 70 15.55 -13.85 1.18
C GLN A 70 14.78 -12.56 1.53
N VAL A 71 14.20 -11.93 0.51
CA VAL A 71 13.18 -10.88 0.65
C VAL A 71 11.83 -11.52 0.36
N LEU A 72 10.87 -11.38 1.26
CA LEU A 72 9.60 -12.14 1.27
C LEU A 72 8.40 -11.32 0.81
N VAL A 73 8.65 -10.06 0.41
CA VAL A 73 7.62 -9.10 0.01
C VAL A 73 8.02 -8.37 -1.25
N GLU A 74 7.02 -7.90 -1.97
CA GLU A 74 7.15 -7.06 -3.15
C GLU A 74 6.91 -5.58 -2.81
N ASP A 75 7.27 -4.69 -3.73
CA ASP A 75 7.08 -3.25 -3.58
C ASP A 75 5.60 -2.91 -3.45
N ASN A 76 5.29 -2.01 -2.51
CA ASN A 76 3.92 -1.58 -2.17
C ASN A 76 2.97 -2.69 -1.72
N GLN A 77 3.49 -3.87 -1.37
CA GLN A 77 2.67 -4.96 -0.85
C GLN A 77 2.11 -4.59 0.53
N HIS A 78 0.82 -4.83 0.73
CA HIS A 78 0.20 -4.71 2.04
C HIS A 78 0.67 -5.84 2.97
N VAL A 79 1.14 -5.48 4.16
CA VAL A 79 1.64 -6.43 5.17
C VAL A 79 0.99 -6.21 6.52
N SER A 80 0.83 -7.29 7.28
CA SER A 80 0.29 -7.26 8.64
C SER A 80 1.40 -7.25 9.69
N ALA A 81 1.07 -6.77 10.90
CA ALA A 81 2.00 -6.83 12.01
C ALA A 81 2.43 -8.28 12.31
N GLY A 82 3.74 -8.50 12.45
CA GLY A 82 4.33 -9.82 12.66
C GLY A 82 4.59 -10.61 11.37
N GLN A 83 4.17 -10.13 10.20
CA GLN A 83 4.49 -10.76 8.93
C GLN A 83 5.99 -10.62 8.61
N PRO A 84 6.70 -11.72 8.34
CA PRO A 84 8.10 -11.66 7.93
C PRO A 84 8.27 -10.96 6.59
N VAL A 85 9.13 -9.94 6.54
CA VAL A 85 9.43 -9.18 5.31
C VAL A 85 10.79 -9.57 4.71
N ILE A 86 11.75 -9.91 5.56
CA ILE A 86 13.12 -10.26 5.18
C ILE A 86 13.57 -11.42 6.07
N ARG A 87 14.34 -12.35 5.51
CA ARG A 87 15.00 -13.44 6.22
C ARG A 87 16.51 -13.23 6.21
N ILE A 88 17.12 -13.30 7.38
CA ILE A 88 18.58 -13.24 7.56
C ILE A 88 19.10 -14.68 7.60
N ASP A 89 20.28 -14.92 7.03
CA ASP A 89 20.97 -16.21 7.10
C ASP A 89 21.18 -16.65 8.55
N ASP A 90 20.59 -17.79 8.91
CA ASP A 90 20.56 -18.30 10.28
C ASP A 90 21.72 -19.25 10.62
N ARG A 91 22.52 -19.66 9.63
CA ARG A 91 23.62 -20.63 9.79
C ARG A 91 24.63 -20.24 10.88
N PRO A 92 25.18 -19.02 10.92
CA PRO A 92 26.13 -18.64 11.98
C PRO A 92 25.49 -18.63 13.37
N PHE A 93 24.20 -18.28 13.45
CA PHE A 93 23.47 -18.24 14.73
C PHE A 93 23.16 -19.65 15.24
N LYS A 94 22.77 -20.57 14.34
CA LYS A 94 22.58 -21.99 14.67
C LYS A 94 23.87 -22.64 15.16
N ALA A 95 24.98 -22.43 14.44
CA ALA A 95 26.28 -22.96 14.84
C ALA A 95 26.73 -22.42 16.21
N ALA A 96 26.47 -21.14 16.50
CA ALA A 96 26.76 -20.55 17.80
C ALA A 96 25.89 -21.16 18.92
N LEU A 97 24.60 -21.39 18.65
CA LEU A 97 23.68 -22.04 19.57
C LEU A 97 24.11 -23.48 19.88
N GLU A 98 24.42 -24.26 18.85
CA GLU A 98 24.89 -25.65 18.99
C GLU A 98 26.19 -25.71 19.81
N ARG A 99 27.14 -24.81 19.55
CA ARG A 99 28.38 -24.72 20.34
C ARG A 99 28.10 -24.42 21.81
N ALA A 100 27.18 -23.50 22.10
CA ALA A 100 26.81 -23.18 23.48
C ALA A 100 26.14 -24.37 24.18
N GLN A 101 25.24 -25.07 23.48
CA GLN A 101 24.59 -26.28 24.00
C GLN A 101 25.59 -27.41 24.26
N ALA A 102 26.55 -27.64 23.36
CA ALA A 102 27.60 -28.62 23.54
C ALA A 102 28.48 -28.30 24.76
N SER A 103 28.79 -27.01 24.98
CA SER A 103 29.52 -26.57 26.18
C SER A 103 28.73 -26.88 27.46
N VAL A 104 27.41 -26.66 27.47
CA VAL A 104 26.57 -27.01 28.63
C VAL A 104 26.59 -28.52 28.88
N GLN A 105 26.41 -29.34 27.83
CA GLN A 105 26.45 -30.79 27.96
C GLN A 105 27.80 -31.30 28.50
N GLN A 106 28.91 -30.75 28.01
CA GLN A 106 30.24 -31.11 28.51
C GLN A 106 30.39 -30.84 30.01
N LYS A 107 29.87 -29.70 30.50
CA LYS A 107 29.90 -29.37 31.93
C LYS A 107 29.00 -30.28 32.75
N GLN A 108 27.83 -30.65 32.21
CA GLN A 108 26.93 -31.59 32.86
C GLN A 108 27.59 -32.96 33.04
N SER A 109 28.21 -33.50 31.98
CA SER A 109 28.97 -34.75 32.06
C SER A 109 30.13 -34.67 33.06
N ALA A 110 30.83 -33.53 33.14
CA ALA A 110 31.87 -33.33 34.14
C ALA A 110 31.32 -33.36 35.58
N LEU A 111 30.15 -32.74 35.80
CA LEU A 111 29.44 -32.76 37.09
C LEU A 111 29.04 -34.18 37.49
N ASP A 112 28.52 -34.95 36.55
CA ASP A 112 28.07 -36.33 36.80
C ASP A 112 29.26 -37.25 37.09
N ASN A 113 30.38 -37.06 36.37
CA ASN A 113 31.64 -37.73 36.68
C ASN A 113 32.15 -37.38 38.08
N LEU A 114 32.06 -36.11 38.49
CA LEU A 114 32.50 -35.69 39.82
C LEU A 114 31.61 -36.25 40.93
N ARG A 115 30.30 -36.31 40.71
CA ARG A 115 29.34 -36.96 41.62
C ARG A 115 29.63 -38.45 41.78
N ALA A 116 29.91 -39.15 40.68
CA ALA A 116 30.30 -40.56 40.72
C ALA A 116 31.60 -40.78 41.52
N GLN A 117 32.59 -39.90 41.37
CA GLN A 117 33.82 -39.94 42.16
C GLN A 117 33.58 -39.71 43.66
N ILE A 118 32.68 -38.78 44.01
CA ILE A 118 32.31 -38.54 45.42
C ILE A 118 31.62 -39.78 46.00
N SER A 119 30.67 -40.37 45.26
CA SER A 119 29.98 -41.59 45.69
C SER A 119 30.95 -42.74 45.95
N LEU A 120 31.93 -42.93 45.06
CA LEU A 120 32.96 -43.96 45.24
C LEU A 120 33.80 -43.69 46.49
N GLN A 121 34.26 -42.45 46.70
CA GLN A 121 35.05 -42.08 47.87
C GLN A 121 34.29 -42.35 49.18
N ASN A 122 33.01 -42.02 49.24
CA ASN A 122 32.19 -42.27 50.43
C ASN A 122 32.10 -43.77 50.75
N SER A 123 31.87 -44.63 49.75
CA SER A 123 31.83 -46.08 49.96
C SER A 123 33.16 -46.65 50.46
N LEU A 124 34.30 -46.11 50.00
CA LEU A 124 35.62 -46.50 50.47
C LEU A 124 35.86 -46.07 51.94
N ILE A 125 35.38 -44.90 52.34
CA ILE A 125 35.46 -44.42 53.73
C ILE A 125 34.64 -45.32 54.66
N GLU A 126 33.42 -45.68 54.27
CA GLU A 126 32.57 -46.59 55.05
C GLU A 126 33.24 -47.95 55.27
N GLN A 127 33.82 -48.53 54.21
CA GLN A 127 34.55 -49.81 54.29
C GLN A 127 35.77 -49.75 55.21
N ALA A 128 36.47 -48.61 55.27
CA ALA A 128 37.65 -48.45 56.11
C ALA A 128 37.31 -48.20 57.60
N SER A 129 36.08 -47.80 57.89
CA SER A 129 35.61 -47.47 59.25
C SER A 129 34.90 -48.61 59.98
N ALA A 130 34.66 -49.74 59.29
CA ALA A 130 34.08 -50.97 59.83
C ALA A 130 35.15 -51.94 60.34
#